data_AF-A0A2N0H6C7-F1
#
_entry.id   AF-A0A2N0H6C7-F1
#
_cell.length_a   1.000
_cell.length_b   1.000
_cell.length_c   1.000
_cell.angle_alpha   90.00
_cell.angle_beta   90.00
_cell.angle_gamma   90.00
#
_symmetry.space_group_name_H-M   'P 1'
#
loop_
_entity.id
_entity.type
_entity.pdbx_description
1 polymer ?
#
loop_
_entity_poly.entity_id
_entity_poly.type
_entity_poly.pdbx_seq_one_letter_code
_entity_poly.pdbx_strand_id
1 'polypeptide(L)'
;MSLAALALLAASPPASPWTLVFADEFTGPRIDRTVWTLADDCWGGGNDERQCYSPSKRNAAIVDGKLVITAQRGHFEGPALPLAMRDVASDPHRTVTRAFSSARLSTRGKAAWRYGKIEVRARLPQGQGTWPAIWMLPESDTYGPWAASGEIDILEAVNLGVPCASCPGGRESTILGTLHFGGKWPANTHKGEEVPYPPVLDGGFHTYSIEWDADAIVWRVDGRRFATRLASEWSTAGSPRKGAPFDRPFHLILNLAIGGRLAEQRGLRGISTDGFPKRMEVDWVRVWQCAADRDTGRACTSAGKGTD
;
A
#
# COMPACT_ATOMS: atom_id res chain seq x y z
N MET A 1 -6.59 -62.77 -17.76
CA MET A 1 -5.70 -61.75 -17.15
C MET A 1 -6.56 -60.57 -16.77
N SER A 2 -6.85 -60.40 -15.48
CA SER A 2 -7.69 -59.30 -14.98
C SER A 2 -6.76 -58.15 -14.56
N LEU A 3 -6.83 -57.02 -15.27
CA LEU A 3 -6.14 -55.80 -14.84
C LEU A 3 -6.88 -55.20 -13.65
N ALA A 4 -6.24 -55.20 -12.49
CA ALA A 4 -6.66 -54.37 -11.36
C ALA A 4 -6.27 -52.92 -11.64
N ALA A 5 -7.25 -52.04 -11.77
CA ALA A 5 -7.04 -50.61 -11.84
C ALA A 5 -6.66 -50.10 -10.44
N LEU A 6 -5.41 -49.68 -10.27
CA LEU A 6 -4.97 -48.91 -9.10
C LEU A 6 -5.60 -47.51 -9.21
N ALA A 7 -6.60 -47.25 -8.37
CA ALA A 7 -7.07 -45.88 -8.16
C ALA A 7 -6.01 -45.11 -7.36
N LEU A 8 -5.30 -44.18 -8.01
CA LEU A 8 -4.52 -43.19 -7.29
C LEU A 8 -5.50 -42.26 -6.56
N LEU A 9 -5.53 -42.37 -5.23
CA LEU A 9 -6.13 -41.34 -4.37
C LEU A 9 -5.31 -40.06 -4.56
N ALA A 10 -5.87 -39.10 -5.29
CA ALA A 10 -5.33 -37.75 -5.33
C ALA A 10 -5.41 -37.16 -3.91
N ALA A 11 -4.26 -36.97 -3.27
CA ALA A 11 -4.19 -36.27 -1.99
C ALA A 11 -4.79 -34.87 -2.17
N SER A 12 -5.74 -34.50 -1.31
CA SER A 12 -6.25 -33.13 -1.30
C SER A 12 -5.09 -32.17 -1.09
N PRO A 13 -5.03 -31.03 -1.81
CA PRO A 13 -3.99 -30.04 -1.58
C PRO A 13 -4.00 -29.65 -0.10
N PRO A 14 -2.84 -29.53 0.55
CA PRO A 14 -2.78 -29.17 1.96
C PRO A 14 -3.54 -27.86 2.17
N ALA A 15 -4.35 -27.81 3.23
CA ALA A 15 -5.03 -26.59 3.63
C ALA A 15 -4.01 -25.46 3.80
N SER A 16 -4.34 -24.27 3.28
CA SER A 16 -3.50 -23.08 3.45
C SER A 16 -3.16 -22.89 4.93
N PRO A 17 -1.89 -22.65 5.30
CA PRO A 17 -1.50 -22.48 6.70
C PRO A 17 -1.95 -21.09 7.25
N TRP A 18 -2.55 -20.27 6.39
CA TRP A 18 -3.07 -18.94 6.68
C TRP A 18 -4.54 -18.99 7.13
N THR A 19 -4.86 -18.31 8.23
CA THR A 19 -6.24 -18.06 8.69
C THR A 19 -6.62 -16.61 8.39
N LEU A 20 -7.76 -16.39 7.74
CA LEU A 20 -8.31 -15.04 7.51
C LEU A 20 -8.68 -14.40 8.86
N VAL A 21 -8.12 -13.23 9.16
CA VAL A 21 -8.37 -12.50 10.42
C VAL A 21 -9.08 -11.17 10.21
N PHE A 22 -9.04 -10.65 8.99
CA PHE A 22 -9.77 -9.45 8.61
C PHE A 22 -10.07 -9.47 7.11
N ALA A 23 -11.25 -8.98 6.73
CA ALA A 23 -11.63 -8.73 5.35
C ALA A 23 -12.56 -7.53 5.27
N ASP A 24 -12.35 -6.69 4.27
CA ASP A 24 -13.34 -5.73 3.78
C ASP A 24 -13.53 -5.99 2.29
N GLU A 25 -14.71 -6.53 1.96
CA GLU A 25 -15.12 -6.84 0.58
C GLU A 25 -15.87 -5.67 -0.06
N PHE A 26 -15.99 -4.53 0.65
CA PHE A 26 -16.61 -3.31 0.15
C PHE A 26 -18.03 -3.51 -0.45
N THR A 27 -18.79 -4.49 0.06
CA THR A 27 -20.15 -4.80 -0.42
C THR A 27 -21.24 -3.94 0.23
N GLY A 28 -20.90 -3.24 1.32
CA GLY A 28 -21.82 -2.35 2.02
C GLY A 28 -22.15 -1.08 1.23
N PRO A 29 -23.25 -0.36 1.57
CA PRO A 29 -23.67 0.83 0.82
C PRO A 29 -22.78 2.07 1.06
N ARG A 30 -21.81 1.98 1.97
CA ARG A 30 -20.91 3.07 2.39
C ARG A 30 -19.64 2.49 2.98
N ILE A 31 -18.58 3.29 2.97
CA ILE A 31 -17.30 2.96 3.62
C ILE A 31 -17.55 2.74 5.11
N ASP A 32 -17.12 1.59 5.64
CA ASP A 32 -17.24 1.29 7.06
C ASP A 32 -16.28 2.19 7.87
N ARG A 33 -16.86 3.13 8.61
CA ARG A 33 -16.11 4.07 9.46
C ARG A 33 -15.65 3.45 10.77
N THR A 34 -16.07 2.23 11.13
CA THR A 34 -15.46 1.50 12.24
C THR A 34 -14.11 0.89 11.87
N VAL A 35 -13.82 0.75 10.57
CA VAL A 35 -12.54 0.26 10.05
C VAL A 35 -11.70 1.40 9.46
N TRP A 36 -12.30 2.28 8.66
CA TRP A 36 -11.56 3.27 7.88
C TRP A 36 -11.78 4.70 8.38
N THR A 37 -10.69 5.41 8.59
CA THR A 37 -10.66 6.87 8.78
C THR A 37 -10.22 7.51 7.46
N LEU A 38 -10.94 8.53 7.01
CA LEU A 38 -10.56 9.30 5.82
C LEU A 38 -9.79 10.54 6.25
N ALA A 39 -8.70 10.83 5.55
CA ALA A 39 -7.95 12.07 5.70
C ALA A 39 -8.76 13.27 5.22
N ASP A 40 -8.48 14.43 5.81
CA ASP A 40 -9.13 15.71 5.51
C ASP A 40 -8.07 16.81 5.65
N ASP A 41 -7.19 16.94 4.65
CA ASP A 41 -6.08 17.89 4.67
C ASP A 41 -5.49 18.12 3.28
N CYS A 42 -4.73 19.19 3.13
CA CYS A 42 -4.03 19.60 1.91
C CYS A 42 -2.51 19.71 2.14
N TRP A 43 -1.99 18.90 3.07
CA TRP A 43 -0.65 19.05 3.64
C TRP A 43 0.47 18.74 2.65
N GLY A 44 0.24 17.81 1.72
CA GLY A 44 1.23 17.37 0.75
C GLY A 44 2.06 16.16 1.19
N GLY A 45 1.68 15.51 2.31
CA GLY A 45 2.20 14.20 2.72
C GLY A 45 3.68 14.16 3.13
N GLY A 46 4.36 15.30 3.23
CA GLY A 46 5.82 15.36 3.33
C GLY A 46 6.55 15.16 1.98
N ASN A 47 5.79 14.89 0.91
CA ASN A 47 6.26 14.52 -0.42
C ASN A 47 6.03 15.60 -1.48
N ASP A 48 5.59 16.79 -1.08
CA ASP A 48 5.13 17.88 -1.98
C ASP A 48 3.95 17.49 -2.89
N GLU A 49 3.07 16.60 -2.41
CA GLU A 49 1.87 16.19 -3.14
C GLU A 49 0.91 17.39 -3.37
N ARG A 50 0.12 17.34 -4.46
CA ARG A 50 -0.66 18.48 -4.96
C ARG A 50 -2.16 18.41 -4.70
N GLN A 51 -2.65 17.35 -4.07
CA GLN A 51 -4.07 17.19 -3.74
C GLN A 51 -4.42 17.69 -2.33
N CYS A 52 -5.69 18.07 -2.14
CA CYS A 52 -6.37 17.96 -0.86
C CYS A 52 -6.98 16.56 -0.73
N TYR A 53 -6.60 15.79 0.30
CA TYR A 53 -7.39 14.65 0.73
C TYR A 53 -8.69 15.13 1.36
N SER A 54 -9.82 14.57 0.94
CA SER A 54 -11.15 14.96 1.42
C SER A 54 -11.98 13.73 1.79
N PRO A 55 -12.78 13.79 2.87
CA PRO A 55 -13.69 12.71 3.26
C PRO A 55 -14.97 12.66 2.42
N SER A 56 -15.09 13.53 1.40
CA SER A 56 -16.23 13.64 0.51
C SER A 56 -16.49 12.37 -0.30
N LYS A 57 -17.77 12.04 -0.51
CA LYS A 57 -18.20 10.94 -1.39
C LYS A 57 -17.74 11.12 -2.85
N ARG A 58 -17.39 12.35 -3.23
CA ARG A 58 -16.78 12.66 -4.54
C ARG A 58 -15.37 12.09 -4.70
N ASN A 59 -14.66 11.86 -3.59
CA ASN A 59 -13.30 11.37 -3.57
C ASN A 59 -13.18 9.94 -3.06
N ALA A 60 -14.10 9.46 -2.22
CA ALA A 60 -14.14 8.07 -1.82
C ALA A 60 -15.59 7.60 -1.59
N ALA A 61 -15.99 6.55 -2.30
CA ALA A 61 -17.31 5.93 -2.15
C ALA A 61 -17.23 4.43 -2.45
N ILE A 62 -18.25 3.69 -2.00
CA ILE A 62 -18.48 2.33 -2.48
C ILE A 62 -19.36 2.40 -3.73
N VAL A 63 -18.90 1.77 -4.82
CA VAL A 63 -19.60 1.78 -6.12
C VAL A 63 -19.51 0.39 -6.73
N ASP A 64 -20.64 -0.31 -6.87
CA ASP A 64 -20.73 -1.68 -7.38
C ASP A 64 -19.80 -2.67 -6.64
N GLY A 65 -19.88 -2.70 -5.32
CA GLY A 65 -19.16 -3.67 -4.49
C GLY A 65 -17.65 -3.45 -4.38
N LYS A 66 -17.16 -2.23 -4.65
CA LYS A 66 -15.74 -1.86 -4.55
C LYS A 66 -15.57 -0.47 -3.95
N LEU A 67 -14.47 -0.24 -3.26
CA LEU A 67 -14.03 1.10 -2.88
C LEU A 67 -13.47 1.81 -4.11
N VAL A 68 -13.98 3.00 -4.41
CA VAL A 68 -13.47 3.85 -5.49
C VAL A 68 -12.88 5.12 -4.91
N ILE A 69 -11.55 5.25 -4.99
CA ILE A 69 -10.80 6.46 -4.65
C ILE A 69 -10.67 7.29 -5.93
N THR A 70 -11.26 8.48 -5.94
CA THR A 70 -11.34 9.36 -7.10
C THR A 70 -10.54 10.63 -6.85
N ALA A 71 -9.51 10.85 -7.67
CA ALA A 71 -8.83 12.12 -7.77
C ALA A 71 -9.54 13.04 -8.78
N GLN A 72 -9.78 14.28 -8.37
CA GLN A 72 -10.47 15.30 -9.16
C GLN A 72 -9.55 16.48 -9.43
N ARG A 73 -9.78 17.18 -10.55
CA ARG A 73 -9.15 18.46 -10.87
C ARG A 73 -10.14 19.60 -10.65
N GLY A 74 -9.68 20.72 -10.10
CA GLY A 74 -10.53 21.86 -9.79
C GLY A 74 -9.85 22.83 -8.85
N HIS A 75 -10.63 23.55 -8.06
CA HIS A 75 -10.13 24.39 -6.97
C HIS A 75 -10.69 23.82 -5.68
N PHE A 76 -9.83 23.25 -4.84
CA PHE A 76 -10.24 22.62 -3.60
C PHE A 76 -9.53 23.30 -2.45
N GLU A 77 -10.30 23.86 -1.54
CA GLU A 77 -9.80 24.43 -0.30
C GLU A 77 -10.03 23.44 0.83
N GLY A 78 -9.04 23.30 1.70
CA GLY A 78 -9.13 22.46 2.88
C GLY A 78 -8.03 22.78 3.89
N PRO A 79 -8.03 22.09 5.03
CA PRO A 79 -7.07 22.35 6.10
C PRO A 79 -5.62 22.14 5.63
N ALA A 80 -4.72 23.04 5.98
CA ALA A 80 -3.33 22.97 5.58
C ALA A 80 -2.55 21.83 6.23
N LEU A 81 -3.03 21.33 7.38
CA LEU A 81 -2.38 20.32 8.19
C LEU A 81 -3.29 19.12 8.44
N PRO A 82 -2.74 17.90 8.58
CA PRO A 82 -3.48 16.73 9.04
C PRO A 82 -4.01 16.97 10.46
N LEU A 83 -5.14 16.34 10.80
CA LEU A 83 -5.80 16.52 12.10
C LEU A 83 -4.83 16.36 13.28
N ALA A 84 -3.99 15.33 13.25
CA ALA A 84 -3.03 15.04 14.32
C ALA A 84 -1.92 16.10 14.50
N MET A 85 -1.75 17.01 13.55
CA MET A 85 -0.77 18.12 13.64
C MET A 85 -1.41 19.45 13.99
N ARG A 86 -2.74 19.56 13.96
CA ARG A 86 -3.44 20.84 14.21
C ARG A 86 -3.31 21.28 15.65
N ASP A 87 -3.49 20.37 16.61
CA ASP A 87 -3.57 20.69 18.03
C ASP A 87 -2.33 21.41 18.59
N VAL A 88 -1.18 21.24 17.94
CA VAL A 88 0.10 21.85 18.32
C VAL A 88 0.59 22.91 17.33
N ALA A 89 -0.19 23.21 16.30
CA ALA A 89 0.15 24.21 15.30
C ALA A 89 -0.16 25.63 15.80
N SER A 90 0.64 26.60 15.38
CA SER A 90 0.37 28.03 15.67
C SER A 90 -0.90 28.54 14.98
N ASP A 91 -1.27 27.93 13.85
CA ASP A 91 -2.51 28.20 13.12
C ASP A 91 -3.21 26.87 12.76
N PRO A 92 -3.98 26.28 13.70
CA PRO A 92 -4.65 24.99 13.54
C PRO A 92 -5.76 24.99 12.48
N HIS A 93 -6.29 26.18 12.14
CA HIS A 93 -7.43 26.35 11.23
C HIS A 93 -7.02 26.86 9.86
N ARG A 94 -5.71 27.07 9.62
CA ARG A 94 -5.19 27.48 8.33
C ARG A 94 -5.74 26.59 7.20
N THR A 95 -6.29 27.22 6.17
CA THR A 95 -6.67 26.55 4.93
C THR A 95 -5.69 26.85 3.81
N VAL A 96 -5.63 25.96 2.82
CA VAL A 96 -4.92 26.19 1.56
C VAL A 96 -5.74 25.65 0.40
N THR A 97 -5.58 26.28 -0.76
CA THR A 97 -6.22 25.83 -2.00
C THR A 97 -5.24 25.01 -2.83
N ARG A 98 -5.72 23.88 -3.35
CA ARG A 98 -5.00 22.98 -4.25
C ARG A 98 -5.78 22.77 -5.55
N ALA A 99 -5.05 22.46 -6.62
CA ALA A 99 -5.63 22.21 -7.95
C ALA A 99 -6.29 20.82 -8.08
N PHE A 100 -6.10 19.96 -7.08
CA PHE A 100 -6.59 18.60 -7.07
C PHE A 100 -7.20 18.24 -5.72
N SER A 101 -8.16 17.31 -5.73
CA SER A 101 -8.61 16.59 -4.53
C SER A 101 -8.49 15.10 -4.75
N SER A 102 -8.39 14.33 -3.67
CA SER A 102 -8.39 12.87 -3.69
C SER A 102 -8.82 12.32 -2.34
N ALA A 103 -8.61 11.02 -2.07
CA ALA A 103 -8.81 10.44 -0.75
C ALA A 103 -7.62 9.56 -0.31
N ARG A 104 -7.46 9.52 1.00
CA ARG A 104 -6.57 8.62 1.75
C ARG A 104 -7.39 8.02 2.88
N LEU A 105 -7.38 6.71 2.98
CA LEU A 105 -8.06 5.93 4.01
C LEU A 105 -7.00 5.23 4.86
N SER A 106 -7.25 5.12 6.16
CA SER A 106 -6.35 4.46 7.10
C SER A 106 -7.12 3.65 8.14
N THR A 107 -6.58 2.50 8.53
CA THR A 107 -7.10 1.68 9.64
C THR A 107 -6.51 2.07 11.00
N ARG A 108 -5.73 3.15 11.09
CA ARG A 108 -5.11 3.62 12.34
C ARG A 108 -6.13 3.77 13.46
N GLY A 109 -5.79 3.26 14.64
CA GLY A 109 -6.64 3.27 15.84
C GLY A 109 -7.83 2.30 15.78
N LYS A 110 -7.95 1.48 14.72
CA LYS A 110 -9.10 0.60 14.46
C LYS A 110 -8.66 -0.83 14.18
N ALA A 111 -7.67 -1.01 13.31
CA ALA A 111 -7.06 -2.29 13.01
C ALA A 111 -5.59 -2.11 12.61
N ALA A 112 -4.73 -2.95 13.19
CA ALA A 112 -3.33 -3.04 12.87
C ALA A 112 -2.87 -4.49 13.04
N TRP A 113 -1.89 -4.91 12.23
CA TRP A 113 -1.42 -6.29 12.22
C TRP A 113 0.10 -6.32 12.36
N ARG A 114 0.59 -7.32 13.09
CA ARG A 114 2.01 -7.67 13.13
C ARG A 114 2.15 -9.06 12.56
N TYR A 115 2.96 -9.17 11.51
CA TYR A 115 3.11 -10.37 10.71
C TYR A 115 1.79 -10.84 10.08
N GLY A 116 1.91 -11.51 8.95
CA GLY A 116 0.73 -11.94 8.20
C GLY A 116 0.95 -11.97 6.70
N LYS A 117 -0.10 -12.40 6.01
CA LYS A 117 -0.29 -12.09 4.59
C LYS A 117 -1.25 -10.92 4.52
N ILE A 118 -0.90 -9.86 3.81
CA ILE A 118 -1.78 -8.73 3.55
C ILE A 118 -1.95 -8.67 2.05
N GLU A 119 -3.19 -8.79 1.56
CA GLU A 119 -3.52 -8.74 0.14
C GLU A 119 -4.57 -7.68 -0.12
N VAL A 120 -4.38 -6.94 -1.20
CA VAL A 120 -5.31 -5.93 -1.68
C VAL A 120 -5.48 -6.14 -3.17
N ARG A 121 -6.73 -6.38 -3.61
CA ARG A 121 -7.05 -6.49 -5.03
C ARG A 121 -7.49 -5.14 -5.55
N ALA A 122 -6.69 -4.54 -6.42
CA ALA A 122 -6.91 -3.19 -6.90
C ALA A 122 -6.66 -3.03 -8.39
N ARG A 123 -7.33 -2.04 -8.98
CA ARG A 123 -7.06 -1.49 -10.30
C ARG A 123 -6.52 -0.08 -10.14
N LEU A 124 -5.38 0.19 -10.76
CA LEU A 124 -4.65 1.44 -10.59
C LEU A 124 -4.98 2.45 -11.71
N PRO A 125 -4.96 3.75 -11.43
CA PRO A 125 -5.11 4.77 -12.45
C PRO A 125 -3.86 4.88 -13.33
N GLN A 126 -4.07 5.27 -14.58
CA GLN A 126 -3.02 5.66 -15.52
C GLN A 126 -2.99 7.19 -15.73
N GLY A 127 -1.80 7.72 -15.99
CA GLY A 127 -1.58 9.12 -16.39
C GLY A 127 -0.46 9.80 -15.63
N GLN A 128 0.17 10.80 -16.27
CA GLN A 128 1.26 11.57 -15.68
C GLN A 128 0.79 12.32 -14.43
N GLY A 129 1.49 12.11 -13.33
CA GLY A 129 1.24 12.68 -12.02
C GLY A 129 0.38 11.81 -11.09
N THR A 130 -0.12 10.65 -11.50
CA THR A 130 -0.85 9.77 -10.58
C THR A 130 0.13 8.97 -9.72
N TRP A 131 -0.17 8.86 -8.42
CA TRP A 131 0.61 8.07 -7.46
C TRP A 131 -0.33 7.29 -6.52
N PRO A 132 -0.90 6.15 -6.99
CA PRO A 132 -1.60 5.21 -6.11
C PRO A 132 -0.63 4.50 -5.17
N ALA A 133 -1.07 4.27 -3.93
CA ALA A 133 -0.29 3.50 -2.95
C ALA A 133 -1.17 2.62 -2.06
N ILE A 134 -0.61 1.46 -1.71
CA ILE A 134 -1.10 0.49 -0.72
C ILE A 134 0.07 0.25 0.22
N TRP A 135 -0.06 0.71 1.46
CA TRP A 135 1.10 0.82 2.34
C TRP A 135 0.67 0.81 3.80
N MET A 136 1.65 0.68 4.69
CA MET A 136 1.41 0.51 6.10
C MET A 136 2.36 1.37 6.92
N LEU A 137 1.84 1.93 8.01
CA LEU A 137 2.60 2.66 9.03
C LEU A 137 2.43 1.99 10.40
N PRO A 138 3.39 2.16 11.32
CA PRO A 138 3.29 1.59 12.65
C PRO A 138 2.07 2.16 13.38
N GLU A 139 1.41 1.31 14.17
CA GLU A 139 0.30 1.75 15.01
C GLU A 139 0.78 2.68 16.14
N SER A 140 2.01 2.47 16.61
CA SER A 140 2.69 3.30 17.60
C SER A 140 4.14 3.54 17.20
N ASP A 141 4.62 4.78 17.42
CA ASP A 141 6.00 5.22 17.17
C ASP A 141 7.00 4.66 18.20
N THR A 142 7.06 3.33 18.32
CA THR A 142 7.78 2.61 19.38
C THR A 142 9.28 2.88 19.38
N TYR A 143 9.85 3.16 18.21
CA TYR A 143 11.29 3.38 18.03
C TYR A 143 11.62 4.84 17.68
N GLY A 144 10.66 5.75 17.86
CA GLY A 144 10.75 7.15 17.50
C GLY A 144 9.94 7.51 16.25
N PRO A 145 9.96 8.79 15.84
CA PRO A 145 9.17 9.26 14.71
C PRO A 145 9.63 8.61 13.41
N TRP A 146 8.84 8.79 12.35
CA TRP A 146 9.21 8.34 11.01
C TRP A 146 10.64 8.77 10.61
N ALA A 147 11.46 7.89 10.00
CA ALA A 147 11.17 6.50 9.64
C ALA A 147 11.64 5.48 10.69
N ALA A 148 12.04 5.93 11.89
CA ALA A 148 12.65 5.04 12.90
C ALA A 148 11.69 3.93 13.35
N SER A 149 10.38 4.15 13.31
CA SER A 149 9.36 3.13 13.59
C SER A 149 8.86 2.36 12.36
N GLY A 150 9.42 2.63 11.18
CA GLY A 150 9.19 1.87 9.95
C GLY A 150 8.06 2.40 9.05
N GLU A 151 8.09 1.99 7.80
CA GLU A 151 7.03 2.08 6.77
C GLU A 151 7.15 0.86 5.86
N ILE A 152 6.02 0.28 5.47
CA ILE A 152 5.97 -0.87 4.53
C ILE A 152 5.07 -0.51 3.36
N ASP A 153 5.66 -0.28 2.20
CA ASP A 153 4.94 -0.04 0.95
C ASP A 153 4.70 -1.38 0.26
N ILE A 154 3.48 -1.90 0.33
CA ILE A 154 3.06 -3.13 -0.35
C ILE A 154 3.04 -2.89 -1.87
N LEU A 155 2.61 -1.71 -2.27
CA LEU A 155 2.63 -1.23 -3.63
C LEU A 155 2.71 0.29 -3.65
N GLU A 156 3.63 0.81 -4.44
CA GLU A 156 3.49 2.11 -5.08
C GLU A 156 3.63 1.96 -6.60
N ALA A 157 3.07 2.92 -7.33
CA ALA A 157 3.35 3.13 -8.74
C ALA A 157 3.20 4.62 -9.07
N VAL A 158 3.93 5.11 -10.06
CA VAL A 158 3.75 6.48 -10.56
C VAL A 158 3.66 6.49 -12.08
N ASN A 159 2.86 7.40 -12.61
CA ASN A 159 2.81 7.70 -14.05
C ASN A 159 2.47 6.50 -14.96
N LEU A 160 1.77 5.49 -14.45
CA LEU A 160 1.43 4.28 -15.21
C LEU A 160 0.79 4.63 -16.56
N GLY A 161 1.20 3.93 -17.62
CA GLY A 161 0.71 4.12 -18.98
C GLY A 161 1.25 5.36 -19.70
N VAL A 162 2.11 6.17 -19.07
CA VAL A 162 2.77 7.27 -19.75
C VAL A 162 3.79 6.72 -20.77
N PRO A 163 3.93 7.32 -21.98
CA PRO A 163 4.95 6.90 -22.94
C PRO A 163 6.36 6.91 -22.32
N CYS A 164 7.10 5.83 -22.50
CA CYS A 164 8.44 5.66 -21.97
C CYS A 164 9.26 4.81 -22.94
N ALA A 165 10.20 5.45 -23.67
CA ALA A 165 10.97 4.80 -24.73
C ALA A 165 11.87 3.66 -24.21
N SER A 166 12.35 3.75 -22.96
CA SER A 166 13.19 2.74 -22.33
C SER A 166 12.41 1.65 -21.58
N CYS A 167 11.09 1.79 -21.44
CA CYS A 167 10.28 0.84 -20.69
C CYS A 167 9.84 -0.34 -21.58
N PRO A 168 9.72 -1.56 -21.02
CA PRO A 168 9.10 -2.68 -21.73
C PRO A 168 7.71 -2.31 -22.25
N GLY A 169 7.46 -2.55 -23.55
CA GLY A 169 6.20 -2.19 -24.20
C GLY A 169 6.01 -0.68 -24.46
N GLY A 170 7.05 0.14 -24.29
CA GLY A 170 7.04 1.57 -24.61
C GLY A 170 6.20 2.44 -23.66
N ARG A 171 5.75 1.88 -22.53
CA ARG A 171 4.87 2.53 -21.55
C ARG A 171 5.36 2.26 -20.13
N GLU A 172 5.27 3.26 -19.28
CA GLU A 172 5.57 3.14 -17.86
C GLU A 172 4.63 2.10 -17.22
N SER A 173 5.22 1.08 -16.59
CA SER A 173 4.50 -0.05 -15.99
C SER A 173 5.17 -0.51 -14.68
N THR A 174 6.06 0.31 -14.13
CA THR A 174 6.85 -0.03 -12.96
C THR A 174 5.98 -0.01 -11.70
N ILE A 175 6.08 -1.09 -10.93
CA ILE A 175 5.55 -1.18 -9.57
C ILE A 175 6.72 -1.23 -8.58
N LEU A 176 6.48 -0.70 -7.39
CA LEU A 176 7.48 -0.57 -6.34
C LEU A 176 6.98 -1.25 -5.06
N GLY A 177 7.88 -1.92 -4.37
CA GLY A 177 7.69 -2.38 -3.00
C GLY A 177 8.87 -1.96 -2.14
N THR A 178 8.62 -1.25 -1.05
CA THR A 178 9.67 -0.52 -0.32
C THR A 178 9.51 -0.66 1.19
N LEU A 179 10.64 -0.68 1.89
CA LEU A 179 10.73 -0.50 3.34
C LEU A 179 11.44 0.81 3.64
N HIS A 180 10.88 1.67 4.48
CA HIS A 180 11.59 2.81 5.05
C HIS A 180 11.90 2.54 6.53
N PHE A 181 13.14 2.77 6.94
CA PHE A 181 13.64 2.48 8.29
C PHE A 181 14.87 3.34 8.64
N GLY A 182 15.60 3.00 9.70
CA GLY A 182 16.80 3.69 10.13
C GLY A 182 16.52 4.73 11.21
N GLY A 183 16.98 5.97 11.02
CA GLY A 183 16.74 7.07 11.93
C GLY A 183 15.52 7.94 11.57
N LYS A 184 15.30 8.99 12.36
CA LYS A 184 14.43 10.11 11.94
C LYS A 184 15.05 10.82 10.74
N TRP A 185 14.22 11.47 9.91
CA TRP A 185 14.74 12.34 8.84
C TRP A 185 15.79 13.33 9.38
N PRO A 186 16.92 13.53 8.68
CA PRO A 186 17.30 12.97 7.37
C PRO A 186 18.10 11.66 7.44
N ALA A 187 18.25 11.06 8.62
CA ALA A 187 19.01 9.83 8.84
C ALA A 187 18.20 8.54 8.57
N ASN A 188 17.01 8.66 7.99
CA ASN A 188 16.26 7.52 7.49
C ASN A 188 16.93 6.96 6.23
N THR A 189 16.68 5.68 5.96
CA THR A 189 17.07 5.01 4.73
C THR A 189 15.90 4.16 4.22
N HIS A 190 16.08 3.51 3.08
CA HIS A 190 15.08 2.62 2.53
C HIS A 190 15.73 1.43 1.81
N LYS A 191 14.94 0.37 1.64
CA LYS A 191 15.31 -0.79 0.84
C LYS A 191 14.05 -1.28 0.14
N GLY A 192 14.07 -1.25 -1.19
CA GLY A 192 12.92 -1.65 -2.00
C GLY A 192 13.35 -2.31 -3.30
N GLU A 193 12.37 -2.73 -4.09
CA GLU A 193 12.54 -3.27 -5.44
C GLU A 193 11.58 -2.54 -6.37
N GLU A 194 12.04 -2.22 -7.58
CA GLU A 194 11.20 -1.66 -8.65
C GLU A 194 11.25 -2.60 -9.85
N VAL A 195 10.09 -3.06 -10.30
CA VAL A 195 10.02 -3.98 -11.45
C VAL A 195 8.99 -3.51 -12.47
N PRO A 196 9.29 -3.58 -13.78
CA PRO A 196 8.26 -3.45 -14.79
C PRO A 196 7.24 -4.57 -14.65
N TYR A 197 5.96 -4.22 -14.58
CA TYR A 197 4.85 -5.17 -14.57
C TYR A 197 3.78 -4.75 -15.60
N PRO A 198 4.02 -4.98 -16.90
CA PRO A 198 3.10 -4.59 -17.97
C PRO A 198 1.62 -4.97 -17.81
N PRO A 199 1.26 -6.11 -17.18
CA PRO A 199 -0.15 -6.46 -16.96
C PRO A 199 -0.94 -5.36 -16.23
N VAL A 200 -0.32 -4.54 -15.38
CA VAL A 200 -1.00 -3.42 -14.69
C VAL A 200 -1.66 -2.41 -15.63
N LEU A 201 -1.30 -2.44 -16.92
CA LEU A 201 -1.84 -1.55 -17.94
C LEU A 201 -3.06 -2.13 -18.69
N ASP A 202 -3.46 -3.38 -18.42
CA ASP A 202 -4.55 -4.08 -19.13
C ASP A 202 -5.96 -3.57 -18.77
N GLY A 203 -6.08 -2.73 -17.74
CA GLY A 203 -7.34 -2.17 -17.27
C GLY A 203 -8.11 -3.09 -16.31
N GLY A 204 -7.51 -4.21 -15.91
CA GLY A 204 -8.00 -5.18 -14.95
C GLY A 204 -7.57 -4.90 -13.51
N PHE A 205 -7.92 -5.83 -12.64
CA PHE A 205 -7.54 -5.83 -11.23
C PHE A 205 -6.41 -6.82 -11.01
N HIS A 206 -5.43 -6.41 -10.21
CA HIS A 206 -4.34 -7.26 -9.75
C HIS A 206 -4.36 -7.37 -8.23
N THR A 207 -3.83 -8.47 -7.72
CA THR A 207 -3.66 -8.69 -6.27
C THR A 207 -2.25 -8.32 -5.86
N TYR A 208 -2.12 -7.27 -5.07
CA TYR A 208 -0.86 -6.81 -4.50
C TYR A 208 -0.75 -7.30 -3.07
N SER A 209 0.40 -7.82 -2.69
CA SER A 209 0.53 -8.46 -1.39
C SER A 209 1.92 -8.48 -0.81
N ILE A 210 1.95 -8.60 0.52
CA ILE A 210 3.12 -9.05 1.25
C ILE A 210 2.82 -10.30 2.06
N GLU A 211 3.82 -11.17 2.18
CA GLU A 211 3.95 -12.12 3.29
C GLU A 211 5.03 -11.58 4.22
N TRP A 212 4.71 -11.37 5.49
CA TRP A 212 5.57 -10.74 6.48
C TRP A 212 5.67 -11.62 7.71
N ASP A 213 6.90 -11.97 8.08
CA ASP A 213 7.24 -12.67 9.32
C ASP A 213 8.40 -11.95 10.05
N ALA A 214 8.88 -12.57 11.12
CA ALA A 214 9.97 -12.04 11.94
C ALA A 214 11.35 -11.98 11.25
N ASP A 215 11.55 -12.72 10.15
CA ASP A 215 12.83 -12.86 9.45
C ASP A 215 12.81 -12.27 8.04
N ALA A 216 11.65 -12.00 7.43
CA ALA A 216 11.53 -11.52 6.07
C ALA A 216 10.18 -10.86 5.74
N ILE A 217 10.20 -10.05 4.68
CA ILE A 217 9.02 -9.55 3.98
C ILE A 217 9.15 -9.93 2.50
N VAL A 218 8.12 -10.55 1.93
CA VAL A 218 8.07 -11.02 0.54
C VAL A 218 6.94 -10.32 -0.18
N TRP A 219 7.25 -9.57 -1.23
CA TRP A 219 6.25 -8.90 -2.06
C TRP A 219 5.84 -9.78 -3.23
N ARG A 220 4.54 -9.78 -3.52
CA ARG A 220 3.97 -10.46 -4.68
C ARG A 220 2.94 -9.61 -5.40
N VAL A 221 2.87 -9.77 -6.70
CA VAL A 221 1.77 -9.30 -7.56
C VAL A 221 1.17 -10.51 -8.29
N ASP A 222 -0.14 -10.69 -8.21
CA ASP A 222 -0.87 -11.85 -8.73
C ASP A 222 -0.25 -13.19 -8.31
N GLY A 223 0.14 -13.28 -7.03
CA GLY A 223 0.80 -14.44 -6.45
C GLY A 223 2.25 -14.64 -6.86
N ARG A 224 2.78 -13.88 -7.83
CA ARG A 224 4.18 -13.96 -8.29
C ARG A 224 5.07 -13.06 -7.43
N ARG A 225 6.09 -13.65 -6.82
CA ARG A 225 7.09 -12.92 -6.04
C ARG A 225 7.90 -11.99 -6.93
N PHE A 226 8.05 -10.73 -6.53
CA PHE A 226 8.96 -9.79 -7.19
C PHE A 226 10.03 -9.23 -6.26
N ALA A 227 9.85 -9.29 -4.93
CA ALA A 227 10.87 -8.87 -3.98
C ALA A 227 10.89 -9.75 -2.72
N THR A 228 12.05 -9.81 -2.08
CA THR A 228 12.19 -10.35 -0.73
C THR A 228 13.23 -9.50 -0.01
N ARG A 229 12.91 -9.12 1.22
CA ARG A 229 13.84 -8.46 2.13
C ARG A 229 13.96 -9.29 3.39
N LEU A 230 15.19 -9.51 3.84
CA LEU A 230 15.50 -10.26 5.05
C LEU A 230 15.68 -9.29 6.22
N ALA A 231 15.41 -9.76 7.44
CA ALA A 231 15.54 -8.96 8.65
C ALA A 231 16.96 -8.46 8.95
N SER A 232 17.97 -9.00 8.27
CA SER A 232 19.34 -8.49 8.29
C SER A 232 19.56 -7.24 7.44
N GLU A 233 18.61 -6.89 6.57
CA GLU A 233 18.70 -5.74 5.65
C GLU A 233 18.08 -4.47 6.22
N TRP A 234 17.44 -4.53 7.38
CA TRP A 234 16.86 -3.36 8.04
C TRP A 234 17.29 -3.23 9.50
N SER A 235 17.20 -2.00 9.99
CA SER A 235 17.50 -1.65 11.37
C SER A 235 16.78 -0.35 11.77
N THR A 236 16.82 -0.01 13.05
CA THR A 236 16.33 1.27 13.55
C THR A 236 17.33 1.89 14.52
N ALA A 237 17.42 3.21 14.54
CA ALA A 237 18.20 3.93 15.54
C ALA A 237 17.57 3.84 16.95
N GLY A 238 16.29 3.49 17.05
CA GLY A 238 15.55 3.44 18.32
C GLY A 238 15.70 2.12 19.09
N SER A 239 16.33 1.09 18.52
CA SER A 239 16.53 -0.21 19.20
C SER A 239 17.60 -1.07 18.53
N PRO A 240 18.44 -1.79 19.29
CA PRO A 240 19.35 -2.80 18.73
C PRO A 240 18.66 -4.15 18.47
N ARG A 241 17.35 -4.30 18.76
CA ARG A 241 16.64 -5.57 18.64
C ARG A 241 16.54 -6.02 17.17
N LYS A 242 16.88 -7.29 16.90
CA LYS A 242 16.68 -7.91 15.59
C LYS A 242 15.19 -7.87 15.20
N GLY A 243 14.90 -7.53 13.95
CA GLY A 243 13.55 -7.42 13.41
C GLY A 243 12.95 -6.02 13.52
N ALA A 244 13.46 -5.17 14.42
CA ALA A 244 13.03 -3.78 14.51
C ALA A 244 13.44 -2.98 13.24
N PRO A 245 12.57 -2.13 12.68
CA PRO A 245 11.31 -1.70 13.28
C PRO A 245 10.06 -2.51 12.89
N PHE A 246 10.19 -3.47 11.97
CA PHE A 246 9.08 -4.26 11.43
C PHE A 246 8.68 -5.45 12.31
N ASP A 247 8.71 -5.24 13.62
CA ASP A 247 8.37 -6.21 14.67
C ASP A 247 7.28 -5.67 15.61
N ARG A 248 6.52 -4.69 15.11
CA ARG A 248 5.36 -4.04 15.76
C ARG A 248 4.12 -4.14 14.88
N PRO A 249 2.91 -3.89 15.43
CA PRO A 249 1.70 -3.79 14.61
C PRO A 249 1.72 -2.57 13.69
N PHE A 250 1.28 -2.74 12.45
CA PHE A 250 1.16 -1.70 11.43
C PHE A 250 -0.30 -1.61 10.96
N HIS A 251 -0.82 -0.39 10.80
CA HIS A 251 -2.12 -0.15 10.19
C HIS A 251 -1.99 0.06 8.68
N LEU A 252 -3.04 -0.28 7.94
CA LEU A 252 -3.08 -0.19 6.48
C LEU A 252 -3.54 1.19 6.03
N ILE A 253 -3.02 1.63 4.88
CA ILE A 253 -3.32 2.89 4.23
C ILE A 253 -3.55 2.65 2.73
N LEU A 254 -4.62 3.23 2.22
CA LEU A 254 -4.96 3.22 0.79
C LEU A 254 -5.12 4.67 0.34
N ASN A 255 -4.41 5.09 -0.72
CA ASN A 255 -4.58 6.44 -1.27
C ASN A 255 -4.28 6.51 -2.75
N LEU A 256 -4.74 7.61 -3.34
CA LEU A 256 -4.32 8.08 -4.64
C LEU A 256 -3.78 9.51 -4.49
N ALA A 257 -2.46 9.67 -4.43
CA ALA A 257 -1.83 10.99 -4.49
C ALA A 257 -1.77 11.49 -5.94
N ILE A 258 -1.66 12.82 -6.09
CA ILE A 258 -1.44 13.51 -7.36
C ILE A 258 -0.21 14.41 -7.24
N GLY A 259 0.76 14.22 -8.13
CA GLY A 259 2.05 14.90 -8.09
C GLY A 259 2.93 14.42 -6.95
N GLY A 260 3.76 15.33 -6.42
CA GLY A 260 4.78 15.00 -5.44
C GLY A 260 6.12 14.67 -6.09
N ARG A 261 7.19 14.70 -5.28
CA ARG A 261 8.57 14.63 -5.77
C ARG A 261 8.81 13.39 -6.66
N LEU A 262 8.29 12.23 -6.26
CA LEU A 262 8.47 10.99 -7.02
C LEU A 262 7.79 11.05 -8.39
N ALA A 263 6.49 11.36 -8.41
CA ALA A 263 5.70 11.36 -9.65
C ALA A 263 6.12 12.49 -10.61
N GLU A 264 6.40 13.69 -10.10
CA GLU A 264 6.74 14.87 -10.91
C GLU A 264 8.17 14.83 -11.48
N GLN A 265 9.07 14.04 -10.91
CA GLN A 265 10.45 13.88 -11.40
C GLN A 265 10.61 12.72 -12.38
N ARG A 266 9.64 11.81 -12.46
CA ARG A 266 9.62 10.63 -13.35
C ARG A 266 8.67 10.83 -14.55
N GLY A 267 8.78 9.95 -15.54
CA GLY A 267 7.96 9.99 -16.76
C GLY A 267 8.17 11.28 -17.57
N LEU A 268 7.09 11.94 -17.94
CA LEU A 268 7.11 13.21 -18.71
C LEU A 268 7.42 14.45 -17.85
N ARG A 269 7.66 14.24 -16.55
CA ARG A 269 7.76 15.29 -15.52
C ARG A 269 6.46 16.06 -15.30
N GLY A 270 6.33 16.66 -14.12
CA GLY A 270 5.14 17.41 -13.72
C GLY A 270 3.87 16.55 -13.69
N ILE A 271 2.72 17.18 -13.93
CA ILE A 271 1.38 16.56 -13.85
C ILE A 271 0.63 16.88 -15.14
N SER A 272 0.06 15.86 -15.80
CA SER A 272 -0.89 16.10 -16.88
C SER A 272 -2.29 16.32 -16.29
N THR A 273 -3.03 17.29 -16.82
CA THR A 273 -4.42 17.53 -16.44
C THR A 273 -5.42 16.67 -17.23
N ASP A 274 -4.94 15.81 -18.12
CA ASP A 274 -5.79 15.06 -19.06
C ASP A 274 -6.36 13.78 -18.45
N GLY A 275 -7.60 13.47 -18.83
CA GLY A 275 -8.28 12.25 -18.40
C GLY A 275 -8.60 12.22 -16.91
N PHE A 276 -8.78 13.37 -16.26
CA PHE A 276 -9.45 13.46 -14.97
C PHE A 276 -10.98 13.28 -15.15
N PRO A 277 -11.68 12.68 -14.17
CA PRO A 277 -11.16 12.17 -12.90
C PRO A 277 -10.32 10.90 -13.05
N LYS A 278 -9.31 10.72 -12.17
CA LYS A 278 -8.49 9.51 -12.08
C LYS A 278 -9.01 8.63 -10.95
N ARG A 279 -9.01 7.31 -11.12
CA ARG A 279 -9.58 6.38 -10.14
C ARG A 279 -8.63 5.25 -9.80
N MET A 280 -8.43 5.03 -8.51
CA MET A 280 -7.98 3.76 -7.95
C MET A 280 -9.22 3.03 -7.44
N GLU A 281 -9.36 1.77 -7.84
CA GLU A 281 -10.48 0.94 -7.45
C GLU A 281 -9.97 -0.25 -6.66
N VAL A 282 -10.55 -0.51 -5.50
CA VAL A 282 -10.17 -1.61 -4.62
C VAL A 282 -11.36 -2.53 -4.45
N ASP A 283 -11.22 -3.75 -4.95
CA ASP A 283 -12.26 -4.78 -4.91
C ASP A 283 -12.39 -5.35 -3.50
N TRP A 284 -11.26 -5.65 -2.86
CA TRP A 284 -11.24 -6.12 -1.48
C TRP A 284 -9.88 -5.90 -0.82
N VAL A 285 -9.90 -5.87 0.52
CA VAL A 285 -8.74 -5.98 1.39
C VAL A 285 -8.91 -7.22 2.24
N ARG A 286 -7.88 -8.04 2.34
CA ARG A 286 -7.89 -9.22 3.20
C ARG A 286 -6.56 -9.36 3.93
N VAL A 287 -6.62 -9.80 5.19
CA VAL A 287 -5.46 -10.04 6.03
C VAL A 287 -5.57 -11.41 6.65
N TRP A 288 -4.47 -12.16 6.57
CA TRP A 288 -4.37 -13.50 7.14
C TRP A 288 -3.19 -13.56 8.10
N GLN A 289 -3.32 -14.39 9.13
CA GLN A 289 -2.23 -14.72 10.04
C GLN A 289 -1.96 -16.21 10.07
N CYS A 290 -0.72 -16.55 10.37
CA CYS A 290 -0.25 -17.91 10.38
C CYS A 290 -0.87 -18.69 11.54
N ALA A 291 -1.70 -19.70 11.26
CA ALA A 291 -2.40 -20.45 12.30
C ALA A 291 -1.43 -21.23 13.21
N ALA A 292 -0.38 -21.78 12.60
CA ALA A 292 0.62 -22.61 13.26
C ALA A 292 1.69 -21.80 14.01
N ASP A 293 1.83 -20.50 13.74
CA ASP A 293 2.86 -19.64 14.32
C ASP A 293 2.44 -18.16 14.23
N ARG A 294 1.50 -17.76 15.09
CA ARG A 294 1.00 -16.37 15.10
C ARG A 294 2.04 -15.37 15.61
N ASP A 295 2.96 -15.81 16.47
CA ASP A 295 3.90 -14.92 17.13
C ASP A 295 5.00 -14.44 16.21
N THR A 296 5.46 -15.32 15.30
CA THR A 296 6.59 -15.04 14.41
C THR A 296 6.27 -15.16 12.94
N GLY A 297 5.21 -15.88 12.55
CA GLY A 297 4.74 -16.00 11.16
C GLY A 297 5.54 -16.97 10.28
N ARG A 298 6.67 -17.49 10.77
CA ARG A 298 7.69 -18.22 9.99
C ARG A 298 7.17 -19.51 9.38
N ALA A 299 6.24 -20.19 10.05
CA ALA A 299 5.72 -21.45 9.55
C ALA A 299 4.96 -21.31 8.21
N CYS A 300 4.44 -20.11 7.92
CA CYS A 300 3.54 -19.86 6.80
C CYS A 300 4.16 -19.12 5.62
N THR A 301 5.21 -18.33 5.85
CA THR A 301 5.85 -17.55 4.77
C THR A 301 6.68 -18.43 3.85
N SER A 302 6.89 -17.89 2.66
CA SER A 302 7.67 -18.51 1.60
C SER A 302 9.14 -18.06 1.57
N ALA A 303 9.58 -17.16 2.46
CA ALA A 303 10.91 -16.56 2.44
C ALA A 303 12.07 -17.58 2.55
N GLY A 304 11.88 -18.65 3.33
CA GLY A 304 12.84 -19.75 3.47
C GLY A 304 12.54 -20.98 2.63
N LYS A 305 11.41 -21.01 1.92
CA LYS A 305 10.98 -22.13 1.09
C LYS A 305 11.35 -21.79 -0.35
N GLY A 306 12.58 -22.16 -0.74
CA GLY A 306 12.99 -22.15 -2.14
C GLY A 306 11.90 -22.79 -2.98
N THR A 307 11.34 -22.05 -3.92
CA THR A 307 10.41 -22.57 -4.91
C THR A 307 10.73 -21.87 -6.22
N ASP A 308 11.42 -22.64 -7.06
CA ASP A 308 11.29 -22.81 -8.51
C ASP A 308 10.64 -21.67 -9.32
#